data_AF-A0A847BU34-F1
#
_entry.id   AF-A0A847BU34-F1
#
_cell.length_a   1.000
_cell.length_b   1.000
_cell.length_c   1.000
_cell.angle_alpha   90.00
_cell.angle_beta   90.00
_cell.angle_gamma   90.00
#
_symmetry.space_group_name_H-M   'P 1'
#
loop_
_entity.id
_entity.type
_entity.pdbx_description
1 polymer ?
#
loop_
_entity_poly.entity_id
_entity_poly.type
_entity_poly.pdbx_seq_one_letter_code
_entity_poly.pdbx_strand_id
1 'polypeptide(L)'
;MYLFLKKTTKEKRTRYYKIHVFKNLLGDFILSREYGNISNKGPTRIIEEVKSSFAQAAKEALALCGTKERKGYVVCLGDRYKHQASMCA
;
A
#
# COMPACT_ATOMS: atom_id res chain seq x y z
N MET A 1 -1.94 7.48 -6.77
CA MET A 1 -1.03 6.38 -7.19
C MET A 1 -1.17 5.24 -6.22
N TYR A 2 -1.28 4.00 -6.68
CA TYR A 2 -1.49 2.82 -5.83
C TYR A 2 -0.55 1.69 -6.24
N LEU A 3 0.15 1.10 -5.26
CA LEU A 3 1.01 -0.06 -5.43
C LEU A 3 0.62 -1.13 -4.42
N PHE A 4 0.46 -2.36 -4.89
CA PHE A 4 0.21 -3.50 -4.05
C PHE A 4 1.33 -4.51 -4.23
N LEU A 5 1.91 -4.95 -3.13
CA LEU A 5 3.00 -5.91 -3.13
C LEU A 5 2.66 -7.09 -2.25
N LYS A 6 3.07 -8.28 -2.66
CA LYS A 6 2.89 -9.52 -1.90
C LYS A 6 4.22 -10.26 -1.77
N LYS A 7 4.37 -11.03 -0.69
CA LYS A 7 5.39 -12.07 -0.58
C LYS A 7 4.89 -13.28 0.18
N THR A 8 5.40 -14.44 -0.18
CA THR A 8 5.18 -15.68 0.57
C THR A 8 6.34 -15.91 1.53
N THR A 9 6.06 -16.16 2.80
CA THR A 9 7.09 -16.52 3.80
C THR A 9 7.40 -18.01 3.74
N LYS A 10 8.48 -18.44 4.43
CA LYS A 10 8.88 -19.86 4.51
C LYS A 10 7.77 -20.73 5.10
N GLU A 11 6.97 -20.18 6.02
CA GLU A 11 5.82 -20.84 6.65
C GLU A 11 4.57 -20.84 5.75
N LYS A 12 4.72 -20.61 4.45
CA LYS A 12 3.64 -20.53 3.44
C LYS A 12 2.56 -19.48 3.76
N ARG A 13 2.91 -18.42 4.50
CA ARG A 13 2.01 -17.30 4.79
C ARG A 13 2.23 -16.17 3.79
N THR A 14 1.14 -15.56 3.31
CA THR A 14 1.22 -14.46 2.35
C THR A 14 1.13 -13.12 3.07
N ARG A 15 2.24 -12.37 3.09
CA ARG A 15 2.25 -10.99 3.58
C ARG A 15 1.98 -10.03 2.44
N TYR A 16 1.26 -8.95 2.73
CA TYR A 16 1.00 -7.89 1.78
C TYR A 16 1.56 -6.55 2.28
N TYR A 17 1.83 -5.66 1.33
CA TYR A 17 2.22 -4.29 1.57
C TYR A 17 1.54 -3.40 0.52
N LYS A 18 0.64 -2.52 0.94
CA LYS A 18 -0.05 -1.52 0.11
C LYS A 18 0.62 -0.17 0.32
N ILE A 19 0.85 0.54 -0.78
CA ILE A 19 1.32 1.92 -0.79
C ILE A 19 0.31 2.73 -1.59
N HIS A 20 -0.27 3.75 -0.98
CA HIS A 20 -1.27 4.60 -1.61
C HIS A 20 -0.90 6.06 -1.43
N VAL A 21 -0.84 6.79 -2.55
CA VAL A 21 -0.71 8.25 -2.57
C VAL A 21 -2.02 8.82 -3.08
N PHE A 22 -2.68 9.62 -2.25
CA PHE A 22 -3.94 10.29 -2.57
C PHE A 22 -3.96 11.70 -1.98
N LYS A 23 -4.88 12.54 -2.47
CA LYS A 23 -5.12 13.89 -1.94
C LYS A 23 -6.32 13.83 -1.01
N ASN A 24 -6.20 14.38 0.20
CA ASN A 24 -7.33 14.47 1.14
C ASN A 24 -8.29 15.61 0.73
N LEU A 25 -9.41 15.77 1.45
CA LEU A 25 -10.40 16.83 1.19
C LEU A 25 -9.86 18.25 1.43
N LEU A 26 -8.86 18.39 2.30
CA LEU A 26 -8.20 19.68 2.61
C LEU A 26 -7.13 20.05 1.58
N GLY A 27 -6.82 19.13 0.68
CA GLY A 27 -5.88 19.31 -0.40
C GLY A 27 -4.45 18.87 -0.11
N ASP A 28 -4.18 18.28 1.04
CA ASP A 28 -2.87 17.70 1.36
C ASP A 28 -2.66 16.38 0.63
N PHE A 29 -1.40 16.09 0.29
CA PHE A 29 -1.03 14.79 -0.26
C PHE A 29 -0.67 13.82 0.87
N ILE A 30 -1.34 12.68 0.91
CA ILE A 30 -1.13 11.64 1.91
C ILE A 30 -0.40 10.46 1.27
N LEU A 31 0.69 10.03 1.89
CA LEU A 31 1.34 8.74 1.64
C LEU A 31 0.89 7.74 2.72
N SER A 32 -0.02 6.85 2.36
CA SER A 32 -0.53 5.79 3.25
C SER A 32 0.14 4.46 2.94
N ARG A 33 0.52 3.74 4.00
CA ARG A 33 1.19 2.44 3.97
C ARG A 33 0.43 1.48 4.85
N GLU A 34 -0.12 0.42 4.27
CA GLU A 34 -0.85 -0.61 5.00
C GLU A 34 -0.16 -1.96 4.78
N TYR A 35 0.03 -2.73 5.84
CA TYR A 35 0.63 -4.05 5.71
C TYR A 35 0.11 -5.06 6.72
N GLY A 36 0.21 -6.33 6.36
CA GLY A 36 -0.22 -7.42 7.22
C GLY A 36 -0.06 -8.78 6.55
N ASN A 37 -0.68 -9.78 7.17
CA ASN A 37 -0.89 -11.09 6.57
C ASN A 37 -2.25 -11.08 5.87
N ILE A 38 -2.33 -11.59 4.63
CA ILE A 38 -3.56 -11.59 3.83
C ILE A 38 -4.67 -12.44 4.46
N SER A 39 -4.31 -13.41 5.29
CA SER A 39 -5.28 -14.27 5.99
C SER A 39 -5.92 -13.60 7.21
N ASN A 40 -5.38 -12.46 7.65
CA ASN A 40 -5.91 -11.77 8.82
C ASN A 40 -7.13 -10.92 8.42
N LYS A 41 -8.10 -10.79 9.33
CA LYS A 41 -9.31 -9.96 9.11
C LYS A 41 -9.01 -8.48 8.89
N GLY A 42 -7.87 -8.00 9.38
CA GLY A 42 -7.46 -6.60 9.25
C GLY A 42 -5.95 -6.44 9.12
N PRO A 43 -5.50 -5.22 8.81
CA PRO A 43 -4.08 -4.91 8.67
C PRO A 43 -3.35 -5.04 10.00
N THR A 44 -2.07 -5.39 9.95
CA THR A 44 -1.19 -5.31 11.13
C THR A 44 -0.93 -3.87 11.51
N ARG A 45 -0.75 -2.99 10.52
CA ARG A 45 -0.63 -1.55 10.74
C ARG A 45 -0.99 -0.78 9.48
N ILE A 46 -1.56 0.40 9.69
CA ILE A 46 -1.68 1.48 8.71
C ILE A 46 -0.82 2.64 9.22
N ILE A 47 -0.02 3.26 8.35
CA ILE A 47 0.77 4.44 8.67
C ILE A 47 0.56 5.47 7.57
N GLU A 48 0.18 6.68 7.96
CA GLU A 48 -0.10 7.78 7.03
C GLU A 48 0.83 8.94 7.33
N GLU A 49 1.37 9.54 6.27
CA GLU A 49 2.26 10.69 6.36
C GLU A 49 1.77 11.78 5.40
N VAL A 50 1.64 13.00 5.91
CA VAL A 50 1.35 14.18 5.10
C VAL A 50 2.61 14.59 4.34
N LYS A 51 2.46 14.93 3.06
CA LYS A 51 3.53 15.35 2.15
C LYS A 51 3.15 16.68 1.51
N SER A 52 4.15 17.51 1.24
CA SER A 52 3.93 18.85 0.69
C SER A 52 3.54 18.84 -0.79
N SER A 53 3.83 17.76 -1.52
CA SER A 53 3.48 17.64 -2.94
C SER A 53 3.26 16.18 -3.37
N PHE A 54 2.48 16.02 -4.45
CA PHE A 54 2.32 14.71 -5.09
C PHE A 54 3.66 14.13 -5.54
N ALA A 55 4.53 14.95 -6.13
CA ALA A 55 5.83 14.51 -6.63
C ALA A 55 6.71 13.94 -5.51
N GLN A 56 6.76 14.62 -4.35
CA GLN A 56 7.47 14.11 -3.18
C GLN A 56 6.86 12.78 -2.70
N ALA A 57 5.53 12.72 -2.54
CA ALA A 57 4.84 11.52 -2.09
C ALA A 57 5.07 10.33 -3.05
N ALA A 58 5.03 10.57 -4.36
CA ALA A 58 5.27 9.55 -5.38
C ALA A 58 6.73 9.07 -5.38
N LYS A 59 7.70 9.99 -5.25
CA LYS A 59 9.12 9.62 -5.13
C LYS A 59 9.38 8.73 -3.93
N GLU A 60 8.82 9.07 -2.77
CA GLU A 60 8.93 8.25 -1.56
C GLU A 60 8.19 6.91 -1.70
N ALA A 61 7.02 6.89 -2.34
CA ALA A 61 6.28 5.65 -2.62
C ALA A 61 7.11 4.68 -3.48
N LEU A 62 7.79 5.17 -4.52
CA LEU A 62 8.66 4.37 -5.37
C LEU A 62 9.91 3.87 -4.61
N ALA A 63 10.52 4.72 -3.78
CA ALA A 63 11.65 4.32 -2.95
C ALA A 63 11.28 3.22 -1.94
N LEU A 64 10.08 3.31 -1.35
CA LEU A 64 9.52 2.27 -0.49
C LEU A 64 9.26 0.98 -1.26
N CYS A 65 8.69 1.07 -2.47
CA CYS A 65 8.50 -0.08 -3.36
C CYS A 65 9.81 -0.82 -3.60
N GLY A 66 10.85 -0.13 -4.07
CA GLY A 66 12.17 -0.72 -4.32
C GLY A 66 12.84 -1.27 -3.06
N THR A 67 12.56 -0.70 -1.88
CA THR A 67 13.02 -1.26 -0.59
C THR A 67 12.30 -2.55 -0.23
N LYS A 68 11.02 -2.70 -0.59
CA LYS A 68 10.24 -3.92 -0.33
C LYS A 68 10.55 -5.00 -1.36
N GLU A 69 10.78 -4.65 -2.61
CA GLU A 69 11.24 -5.58 -3.65
C GLU A 69 12.54 -6.28 -3.24
N ARG A 70 13.52 -5.51 -2.73
CA ARG A 70 14.76 -6.05 -2.14
C ARG A 70 14.53 -6.97 -0.93
N LYS A 71 13.35 -6.93 -0.30
CA LYS A 71 12.94 -7.81 0.81
C LYS A 71 12.09 -9.00 0.34
N GLY A 72 12.08 -9.28 -0.97
CA GLY A 72 11.38 -10.38 -1.62
C GLY A 72 9.89 -10.13 -1.83
N TYR A 73 9.43 -8.88 -1.76
CA TYR A 73 8.07 -8.55 -2.20
C TYR A 73 8.02 -8.42 -3.72
N VAL A 74 6.92 -8.84 -4.33
CA VAL A 74 6.68 -8.70 -5.76
C VAL A 74 5.50 -7.75 -5.95
N VAL A 75 5.63 -6.82 -6.90
CA VAL A 75 4.54 -5.91 -7.29
C VAL A 75 3.46 -6.71 -7.99
N CYS A 76 2.24 -6.61 -7.48
CA CYS A 76 1.05 -7.20 -8.08
C CYS A 76 0.30 -6.11 -8.85
N LEU A 77 0.39 -6.17 -10.17
CA LEU A 77 -0.35 -5.28 -11.06
C LEU A 77 -1.79 -5.79 -11.17
N GLY A 78 -2.68 -5.28 -10.31
CA GLY A 78 -4.12 -5.49 -10.48
C GLY A 78 -4.88 -5.87 -9.21
N ASP A 79 -5.60 -4.88 -8.66
CA ASP A 79 -6.97 -4.99 -8.14
C ASP A 79 -7.46 -3.56 -7.84
N ARG A 80 -7.44 -2.67 -8.84
CA ARG A 80 -7.93 -1.29 -8.68
C ARG A 80 -9.45 -1.19 -8.50
N TYR A 81 -10.20 -2.30 -8.48
CA TYR A 81 -11.66 -2.29 -8.60
C TYR A 81 -12.48 -2.98 -7.50
N LYS A 82 -11.89 -3.75 -6.56
CA LYS A 82 -12.71 -4.56 -5.63
C LYS A 82 -12.96 -3.98 -4.24
N HIS A 83 -12.22 -2.96 -3.81
CA HIS A 83 -12.38 -2.44 -2.43
C HIS A 83 -13.31 -1.22 -2.27
N GLN A 84 -13.84 -0.66 -3.36
CA GLN A 84 -14.88 0.38 -3.29
C GLN A 84 -16.32 -0.16 -3.33
N ALA A 85 -16.51 -1.44 -3.65
CA ALA A 85 -17.84 -2.05 -3.80
C ALA A 85 -18.44 -2.66 -2.51
N SER A 86 -17.77 -2.52 -1.34
CA SER A 86 -18.22 -3.13 -0.08
C SER A 86 -18.70 -2.11 0.97
N MET A 87 -18.81 -0.82 0.63
CA MET A 87 -19.37 0.21 1.52
C MET A 87 -20.66 0.86 0.99
N CYS A 88 -21.26 0.27 -0.05
CA CYS A 88 -22.62 0.61 -0.50
C CYS A 88 -23.40 -0.69 -0.72
N ALA A 89 -23.82 -1.31 0.38
CA ALA A 89 -24.91 -2.29 0.42
C ALA A 89 -25.65 -2.08 1.74
#